data_AF-A0A7S2ARZ8-F1
#
_entry.id   AF-A0A7S2ARZ8-F1
#
_cell.length_a   1.000
_cell.length_b   1.000
_cell.length_c   1.000
_cell.angle_alpha   90.00
_cell.angle_beta   90.00
_cell.angle_gamma   90.00
#
_symmetry.space_group_name_H-M   'P 1'
#
loop_
_entity.id
_entity.type
_entity.pdbx_description
1 polymer ?
#
loop_
_entity_poly.entity_id
_entity_poly.type
_entity_poly.pdbx_seq_one_letter_code
_entity_poly.pdbx_strand_id
1 'polypeptide(L)'
;ITGFPAPSSRKMPSKRVKTDIEDGKSVSVNVEASKALRRAEQAAAELLQSGVKIPTEKQVTSALSLIGKSWPTQVRPNVSDKPAPGFSMGLVYGLGGKGMKVSKTSELCPALSTLLVAFVKSTIPDKGFKFSSLQVNYCYTAKRHVDGNNMGPSYIRSLGKHTGGQLVCDQGTVDPNGKWCSFNGCKEHYTLPFEGIRISLIPFTHNAFEELTPELCDDLRVLGFNQVGSNRIRHQGDVCEESFDEYWERRRSEALSSFEEVSSTKRAGSSGWIVVDCAGWACGRGCSWVMWQSGKQKPELVQTPKNSTGLHTMEFSVRPDGKGLLCHKKTRFHMYSDIDGATDKLEKYVDSLPPGRCVTITTSDSAIAKSRPLGPRVYAALQKLGAKDPCDVIGYRNPFIFIGVKGGSPGSAAFALDVHSQSKSIIREHSTLVSTPPGKGGKTGGTVRLEHNGSTSTLLTDILGFPTACGKRPGGKPLFSKEAAKAAIEAAQKQAKSSSGTKLKKEKSSGGTAVVTGSREEPPELVTSSTKKSGKRGRGVGGDTTRQPKKKKTLKRTQAKGAGASTKKTAKIVTKP
;
A
#
# COMPACT_ATOMS: atom_id res chain seq x y z
N ILE A 1 -33.15 26.01 -1.45
CA ILE A 1 -32.48 24.94 -2.24
C ILE A 1 -33.20 23.63 -1.92
N THR A 2 -34.36 23.43 -2.54
CA THR A 2 -35.30 22.34 -2.26
C THR A 2 -35.50 21.55 -3.54
N GLY A 3 -35.18 20.26 -3.53
CA GLY A 3 -35.38 19.38 -4.68
C GLY A 3 -34.54 18.11 -4.59
N PHE A 4 -34.86 17.23 -3.63
CA PHE A 4 -34.50 15.83 -3.80
C PHE A 4 -35.41 15.26 -4.90
N PRO A 5 -34.88 14.61 -5.95
CA PRO A 5 -35.72 13.95 -6.93
C PRO A 5 -36.53 12.85 -6.24
N ALA A 6 -37.82 12.75 -6.59
CA ALA A 6 -38.66 11.63 -6.19
C ALA A 6 -37.98 10.31 -6.63
N PRO A 7 -37.99 9.27 -5.78
CA PRO A 7 -37.37 8.00 -6.13
C PRO A 7 -37.98 7.47 -7.42
N SER A 8 -37.13 7.18 -8.41
CA SER A 8 -37.57 6.58 -9.67
C SER A 8 -38.23 5.24 -9.38
N SER A 9 -39.32 4.95 -10.08
CA SER A 9 -40.14 3.74 -9.97
C SER A 9 -39.45 2.48 -10.50
N ARG A 10 -38.15 2.32 -10.23
CA ARG A 10 -37.43 1.09 -10.52
C ARG A 10 -38.05 -0.02 -9.68
N LYS A 11 -38.91 -0.82 -10.30
CA LYS A 11 -39.41 -2.07 -9.73
C LYS A 11 -38.21 -2.87 -9.24
N MET A 12 -38.09 -3.01 -7.92
CA MET A 12 -37.12 -3.91 -7.30
C MET A 12 -37.30 -5.29 -7.94
N PRO A 13 -36.25 -5.90 -8.50
CA PRO A 13 -36.38 -7.20 -9.14
C PRO A 13 -36.81 -8.22 -8.08
N SER A 14 -38.02 -8.77 -8.24
CA SER A 14 -38.54 -9.88 -7.42
C SER A 14 -37.85 -11.20 -7.80
N LYS A 15 -36.51 -11.26 -7.66
CA LYS A 15 -35.81 -12.54 -7.79
C LYS A 15 -36.07 -13.35 -6.53
N ARG A 16 -36.91 -14.38 -6.67
CA ARG A 16 -37.07 -15.49 -5.72
C ARG A 16 -35.67 -16.02 -5.37
N VAL A 17 -35.22 -15.75 -4.14
CA VAL A 17 -33.95 -16.28 -3.62
C VAL A 17 -34.15 -17.78 -3.43
N LYS A 18 -33.62 -18.59 -4.35
CA LYS A 18 -33.38 -20.02 -4.09
C LYS A 18 -32.27 -20.11 -3.04
N THR A 19 -32.54 -20.84 -1.98
CA THR A 19 -31.60 -21.12 -0.89
C THR A 19 -30.65 -22.23 -1.31
N ASP A 20 -29.55 -21.87 -1.98
CA ASP A 20 -28.40 -22.77 -2.11
C ASP A 20 -27.57 -22.62 -0.81
N ILE A 21 -27.72 -23.61 0.09
CA ILE A 21 -27.02 -23.70 1.37
C ILE A 21 -25.90 -24.73 1.21
N GLU A 22 -24.83 -24.40 0.52
CA GLU A 22 -23.54 -25.10 0.63
C GLU A 22 -22.40 -24.09 0.42
N ASP A 23 -21.88 -23.56 1.53
CA ASP A 23 -20.44 -23.44 1.82
C ASP A 23 -20.17 -22.55 3.04
N GLY A 24 -19.55 -23.18 4.04
CA GLY A 24 -19.38 -22.67 5.40
C GLY A 24 -18.42 -21.50 5.55
N LYS A 25 -18.65 -20.73 6.62
CA LYS A 25 -17.93 -19.52 7.08
C LYS A 25 -18.29 -18.21 6.38
N SER A 26 -19.52 -18.06 5.89
CA SER A 26 -20.16 -16.73 5.80
C SER A 26 -21.14 -16.56 6.96
N VAL A 27 -21.54 -15.33 7.29
CA VAL A 27 -22.50 -15.05 8.39
C VAL A 27 -23.71 -15.96 8.22
N SER A 28 -23.77 -17.07 8.97
CA SER A 28 -24.93 -17.93 9.01
C SER A 28 -25.96 -17.19 9.83
N VAL A 29 -26.78 -16.39 9.16
CA VAL A 29 -27.96 -15.83 9.80
C VAL A 29 -28.85 -17.03 10.07
N ASN A 30 -28.87 -17.49 11.33
CA ASN A 30 -29.80 -18.52 11.77
C ASN A 30 -31.22 -18.12 11.32
N VAL A 31 -32.03 -19.10 10.94
CA VAL A 31 -33.43 -18.92 10.53
C VAL A 31 -34.18 -17.97 11.48
N GLU A 32 -33.96 -18.09 12.78
CA GLU A 32 -34.59 -17.21 13.77
C GLU A 32 -34.11 -15.76 13.70
N ALA A 33 -32.80 -15.53 13.50
CA ALA A 33 -32.28 -14.18 13.29
C ALA A 33 -32.78 -13.58 11.97
N SER A 34 -32.95 -14.40 10.94
CA SER A 34 -33.53 -13.96 9.66
C SER A 34 -35.00 -13.55 9.81
N LYS A 35 -35.83 -14.33 10.53
CA LYS A 35 -37.22 -13.97 10.83
C LYS A 35 -37.29 -12.67 11.66
N ALA A 36 -36.41 -12.54 12.65
CA ALA A 36 -36.35 -11.37 13.51
C ALA A 36 -35.97 -10.09 12.73
N LEU A 37 -34.98 -10.19 11.85
CA LEU A 37 -34.61 -9.11 10.92
C LEU A 37 -35.76 -8.72 9.98
N ARG A 38 -36.55 -9.67 9.47
CA ARG A 38 -37.73 -9.38 8.63
C ARG A 38 -38.79 -8.55 9.35
N ARG A 39 -39.00 -8.77 10.65
CA ARG A 39 -39.93 -7.94 11.45
C ARG A 39 -39.43 -6.50 11.57
N ALA A 40 -38.14 -6.32 11.83
CA ALA A 40 -37.52 -4.99 11.87
C ALA A 40 -37.55 -4.29 10.50
N GLU A 41 -37.31 -5.05 9.42
CA GLU A 41 -37.42 -4.58 8.04
C GLU A 41 -38.85 -4.12 7.70
N GLN A 42 -39.86 -4.92 8.04
CA GLN A 42 -41.26 -4.57 7.79
C GLN A 42 -41.65 -3.28 8.52
N ALA A 43 -41.31 -3.16 9.81
CA ALA A 43 -41.58 -1.94 10.57
C ALA A 43 -40.85 -0.70 10.00
N ALA A 44 -39.61 -0.87 9.52
CA ALA A 44 -38.89 0.20 8.85
C ALA A 44 -39.57 0.59 7.52
N ALA A 45 -40.06 -0.38 6.75
CA ALA A 45 -40.78 -0.14 5.50
C ALA A 45 -42.10 0.63 5.74
N GLU A 46 -42.88 0.24 6.76
CA GLU A 46 -44.12 0.91 7.15
C GLU A 46 -43.86 2.38 7.55
N LEU A 47 -42.80 2.64 8.34
CA LEU A 47 -42.39 4.00 8.70
C LEU A 47 -41.97 4.85 7.50
N LEU A 48 -41.22 4.28 6.56
CA LEU A 48 -40.80 5.00 5.35
C LEU A 48 -42.00 5.27 4.42
N GLN A 49 -42.93 4.32 4.31
CA GLN A 49 -44.17 4.47 3.53
C GLN A 49 -45.11 5.53 4.13
N SER A 50 -45.09 5.72 5.45
CA SER A 50 -45.85 6.79 6.11
C SER A 50 -45.26 8.20 5.91
N GLY A 51 -44.21 8.34 5.10
CA GLY A 51 -43.61 9.63 4.75
C GLY A 51 -42.55 10.14 5.73
N VAL A 52 -42.06 9.30 6.65
CA VAL A 52 -40.98 9.69 7.58
C VAL A 52 -39.69 9.93 6.81
N LYS A 53 -39.30 11.20 6.69
CA LYS A 53 -38.03 11.61 6.05
C LYS A 53 -36.84 11.58 7.02
N ILE A 54 -37.08 11.96 8.28
CA ILE A 54 -36.07 12.03 9.34
C ILE A 54 -36.58 11.17 10.50
N PRO A 55 -36.09 9.94 10.64
CA PRO A 55 -36.50 9.07 11.73
C PRO A 55 -36.08 9.64 13.08
N THR A 56 -36.92 9.48 14.09
CA THR A 56 -36.59 9.76 15.49
C THR A 56 -35.83 8.59 16.12
N GLU A 57 -35.13 8.85 17.21
CA GLU A 57 -34.45 7.79 17.98
C GLU A 57 -35.44 6.72 18.48
N LYS A 58 -36.64 7.14 18.89
CA LYS A 58 -37.72 6.22 19.32
C LYS A 58 -38.12 5.29 18.18
N GLN A 59 -38.32 5.79 16.97
CA GLN A 59 -38.67 4.97 15.80
C GLN A 59 -37.57 3.98 15.45
N VAL A 60 -36.31 4.42 15.43
CA VAL A 60 -35.15 3.54 15.18
C VAL A 60 -35.04 2.45 16.23
N THR A 61 -35.14 2.82 17.51
CA THR A 61 -35.04 1.88 18.64
C THR A 61 -36.20 0.88 18.63
N SER A 62 -37.43 1.34 18.34
CA SER A 62 -38.59 0.47 18.18
C SER A 62 -38.38 -0.56 17.06
N ALA A 63 -37.93 -0.14 15.87
CA ALA A 63 -37.68 -1.06 14.77
C ALA A 63 -36.61 -2.11 15.12
N LEU A 64 -35.49 -1.68 15.71
CA LEU A 64 -34.41 -2.60 16.13
C LEU A 64 -34.84 -3.52 17.28
N SER A 65 -35.73 -3.08 18.16
CA SER A 65 -36.22 -3.90 19.29
C SER A 65 -37.00 -5.14 18.82
N LEU A 66 -37.59 -5.12 17.62
CA LEU A 66 -38.30 -6.25 17.03
C LEU A 66 -37.38 -7.43 16.68
N ILE A 67 -36.05 -7.22 16.66
CA ILE A 67 -35.06 -8.29 16.53
C ILE A 67 -35.05 -9.15 17.81
N GLY A 68 -35.35 -8.56 18.97
CA GLY A 68 -35.44 -9.25 20.26
C GLY A 68 -34.12 -9.87 20.69
N LYS A 69 -34.14 -11.14 21.11
CA LYS A 69 -32.93 -11.91 21.49
C LYS A 69 -32.24 -12.58 20.29
N SER A 70 -32.83 -12.50 19.10
CA SER A 70 -32.38 -13.21 17.90
C SER A 70 -31.50 -12.33 17.03
N TRP A 71 -30.58 -11.57 17.62
CA TRP A 71 -29.65 -10.76 16.84
C TRP A 71 -28.73 -11.67 16.02
N PRO A 72 -28.43 -11.32 14.75
CA PRO A 72 -27.31 -11.91 14.04
C PRO A 72 -26.04 -11.80 14.89
N THR A 73 -25.15 -12.77 14.75
CA THR A 73 -23.84 -12.73 15.42
C THR A 73 -22.73 -12.67 14.39
N GLN A 74 -21.62 -12.02 14.76
CA GLN A 74 -20.43 -11.92 13.94
C GLN A 74 -19.23 -12.48 14.70
N VAL A 75 -18.47 -13.35 14.05
CA VAL A 75 -17.19 -13.82 14.57
C VAL A 75 -16.15 -12.71 14.36
N ARG A 76 -15.85 -11.99 15.45
CA ARG A 76 -14.91 -10.86 15.47
C ARG A 76 -13.90 -11.07 16.60
N PRO A 77 -12.91 -11.97 16.40
CA PRO A 77 -11.98 -12.35 17.48
C PRO A 77 -11.15 -11.18 17.99
N ASN A 78 -10.98 -10.13 17.17
CA ASN A 78 -10.30 -8.90 17.58
C ASN A 78 -11.12 -8.06 18.58
N VAL A 79 -12.45 -8.23 18.67
CA VAL A 79 -13.31 -7.39 19.54
C VAL A 79 -14.00 -8.18 20.65
N SER A 80 -14.13 -9.51 20.53
CA SER A 80 -14.82 -10.36 21.49
C SER A 80 -14.35 -11.82 21.36
N ASP A 81 -14.26 -12.54 22.48
CA ASP A 81 -13.98 -13.99 22.50
C ASP A 81 -15.18 -14.82 22.03
N LYS A 82 -16.38 -14.27 22.17
CA LYS A 82 -17.64 -14.90 21.79
C LYS A 82 -18.18 -14.21 20.54
N PRO A 83 -18.99 -14.90 19.70
CA PRO A 83 -19.70 -14.25 18.61
C PRO A 83 -20.45 -13.00 19.09
N ALA A 84 -20.10 -11.84 18.53
CA ALA A 84 -20.63 -10.56 18.96
C ALA A 84 -22.02 -10.36 18.34
N PRO A 85 -23.08 -10.08 19.13
CA PRO A 85 -24.39 -9.79 18.58
C PRO A 85 -24.38 -8.43 17.88
N GLY A 86 -24.81 -8.42 16.62
CA GLY A 86 -24.73 -7.26 15.76
C GLY A 86 -24.59 -7.64 14.29
N PHE A 87 -24.57 -6.62 13.45
CA PHE A 87 -24.38 -6.77 12.01
C PHE A 87 -23.77 -5.49 11.41
N SER A 88 -23.12 -5.65 10.26
CA SER A 88 -22.72 -4.52 9.43
C SER A 88 -23.73 -4.28 8.33
N MET A 89 -23.94 -3.02 7.98
CA MET A 89 -24.71 -2.54 6.83
C MET A 89 -23.81 -1.75 5.89
N GLY A 90 -24.22 -1.60 4.63
CA GLY A 90 -23.45 -0.92 3.59
C GLY A 90 -22.33 -1.80 3.04
N LEU A 91 -21.16 -1.22 2.81
CA LEU A 91 -20.01 -1.87 2.19
C LEU A 91 -19.29 -2.83 3.14
N VAL A 92 -19.02 -4.06 2.70
CA VAL A 92 -18.26 -5.07 3.46
C VAL A 92 -17.39 -5.93 2.55
N TYR A 93 -16.31 -6.49 3.11
CA TYR A 93 -15.50 -7.50 2.42
C TYR A 93 -16.23 -8.85 2.39
N GLY A 94 -16.45 -9.38 1.19
CA GLY A 94 -16.99 -10.72 0.99
C GLY A 94 -15.97 -11.77 1.41
N LEU A 95 -16.37 -12.65 2.33
CA LEU A 95 -15.55 -13.79 2.73
C LEU A 95 -15.30 -14.73 1.53
N GLY A 96 -14.13 -15.37 1.51
CA GLY A 96 -13.71 -16.28 0.43
C GLY A 96 -13.21 -15.60 -0.84
N GLY A 97 -12.65 -14.38 -0.73
CA GLY A 97 -12.07 -13.68 -1.88
C GLY A 97 -13.10 -13.13 -2.87
N LYS A 98 -14.38 -13.05 -2.47
CA LYS A 98 -15.49 -12.52 -3.31
C LYS A 98 -15.44 -11.00 -3.49
N GLY A 99 -14.38 -10.34 -3.02
CA GLY A 99 -14.17 -8.90 -3.16
C GLY A 99 -15.18 -8.06 -2.38
N MET A 100 -15.34 -6.82 -2.83
CA MET A 100 -16.25 -5.84 -2.24
C MET A 100 -17.69 -6.10 -2.61
N LYS A 101 -18.60 -5.96 -1.64
CA LYS A 101 -20.05 -6.09 -1.88
C LYS A 101 -20.88 -5.34 -0.84
N VAL A 102 -22.17 -5.21 -1.12
CA VAL A 102 -23.17 -4.82 -0.12
C VAL A 102 -23.29 -5.93 0.91
N SER A 103 -23.44 -5.55 2.18
CA SER A 103 -23.62 -6.51 3.27
C SER A 103 -24.88 -7.35 3.06
N LYS A 104 -24.84 -8.61 3.50
CA LYS A 104 -26.01 -9.49 3.39
C LYS A 104 -27.22 -8.95 4.15
N THR A 105 -26.98 -8.28 5.28
CA THR A 105 -28.04 -7.64 6.05
C THR A 105 -28.68 -6.49 5.28
N SER A 106 -27.90 -5.69 4.57
CA SER A 106 -28.45 -4.62 3.73
C SER A 106 -29.24 -5.15 2.53
N GLU A 107 -28.82 -6.27 1.93
CA GLU A 107 -29.60 -6.95 0.89
C GLU A 107 -30.93 -7.50 1.41
N LEU A 108 -30.93 -8.08 2.61
CA LEU A 108 -32.11 -8.68 3.23
C LEU A 108 -33.06 -7.64 3.84
N CYS A 109 -32.51 -6.51 4.30
CA CYS A 109 -33.23 -5.47 5.03
C CYS A 109 -32.91 -4.07 4.46
N PRO A 110 -33.30 -3.78 3.20
CA PRO A 110 -33.04 -2.49 2.58
C PRO A 110 -33.79 -1.32 3.25
N ALA A 111 -35.05 -1.50 3.69
CA ALA A 111 -35.80 -0.45 4.36
C ALA A 111 -35.20 -0.12 5.73
N LEU A 112 -34.78 -1.12 6.50
CA LEU A 112 -34.08 -0.93 7.77
C LEU A 112 -32.75 -0.21 7.55
N SER A 113 -31.99 -0.59 6.52
CA SER A 113 -30.74 0.10 6.15
C SER A 113 -31.00 1.59 5.86
N THR A 114 -31.98 1.88 5.01
CA THR A 114 -32.36 3.26 4.65
C THR A 114 -32.82 4.07 5.87
N LEU A 115 -33.64 3.48 6.75
CA LEU A 115 -34.09 4.09 7.99
C LEU A 115 -32.91 4.48 8.89
N LEU A 116 -31.97 3.56 9.12
CA LEU A 116 -30.81 3.79 9.96
C LEU A 116 -29.86 4.83 9.35
N VAL A 117 -29.59 4.75 8.05
CA VAL A 117 -28.74 5.72 7.35
C VAL A 117 -29.36 7.12 7.38
N ALA A 118 -30.68 7.24 7.21
CA ALA A 118 -31.39 8.52 7.34
C ALA A 118 -31.29 9.10 8.75
N PHE A 119 -31.44 8.27 9.79
CA PHE A 119 -31.24 8.68 11.19
C PHE A 119 -29.81 9.17 11.44
N VAL A 120 -28.80 8.42 10.99
CA VAL A 120 -27.39 8.80 11.16
C VAL A 120 -27.11 10.14 10.48
N LYS A 121 -27.44 10.30 9.20
CA LYS A 121 -27.16 11.52 8.44
C LYS A 121 -27.86 12.76 9.01
N SER A 122 -29.07 12.60 9.52
CA SER A 122 -29.84 13.72 10.08
C SER A 122 -29.33 14.13 11.47
N THR A 123 -28.84 13.20 12.28
CA THR A 123 -28.47 13.47 13.68
C THR A 123 -26.98 13.67 13.93
N ILE A 124 -26.10 13.22 13.02
CA ILE A 124 -24.66 13.44 13.17
C ILE A 124 -24.33 14.94 13.16
N PRO A 125 -23.42 15.43 14.03
CA PRO A 125 -23.10 16.85 14.13
C PRO A 125 -22.35 17.36 12.90
N ASP A 126 -21.41 16.57 12.37
CA ASP A 126 -20.68 16.90 11.15
C ASP A 126 -21.52 16.56 9.91
N LYS A 127 -22.14 17.57 9.30
CA LYS A 127 -22.93 17.42 8.06
C LYS A 127 -22.09 17.07 6.84
N GLY A 128 -20.78 17.30 6.90
CA GLY A 128 -19.81 16.89 5.89
C GLY A 128 -19.39 15.43 6.01
N PHE A 129 -19.72 14.75 7.12
CA PHE A 129 -19.30 13.38 7.35
C PHE A 129 -19.94 12.42 6.33
N LYS A 130 -19.06 11.70 5.63
CA LYS A 130 -19.44 10.68 4.67
C LYS A 130 -19.01 9.31 5.16
N PHE A 131 -19.86 8.32 4.98
CA PHE A 131 -19.59 6.93 5.38
C PHE A 131 -20.13 5.94 4.35
N SER A 132 -19.43 4.80 4.24
CA SER A 132 -19.76 3.72 3.29
C SER A 132 -20.32 2.49 4.00
N SER A 133 -20.16 2.44 5.32
CA SER A 133 -20.55 1.31 6.15
C SER A 133 -21.12 1.79 7.49
N LEU A 134 -22.01 0.98 8.06
CA LEU A 134 -22.61 1.21 9.37
C LEU A 134 -22.55 -0.08 10.18
N GLN A 135 -21.79 -0.10 11.27
CA GLN A 135 -21.79 -1.22 12.21
C GLN A 135 -22.86 -0.99 13.28
N VAL A 136 -23.73 -1.99 13.47
CA VAL A 136 -24.77 -2.02 14.51
C VAL A 136 -24.40 -3.12 15.50
N ASN A 137 -24.15 -2.74 16.75
CA ASN A 137 -23.79 -3.68 17.82
C ASN A 137 -24.92 -3.76 18.84
N TYR A 138 -25.16 -4.95 19.38
CA TYR A 138 -26.16 -5.19 20.42
C TYR A 138 -25.50 -5.83 21.65
N CYS A 139 -25.65 -5.18 22.81
CA CYS A 139 -25.34 -5.70 24.13
C CYS A 139 -24.02 -6.49 24.26
N TYR A 140 -22.91 -5.96 23.73
CA TYR A 140 -21.58 -6.48 24.04
C TYR A 140 -20.55 -5.39 24.35
N THR A 141 -19.57 -5.77 25.16
CA THR A 141 -18.42 -4.94 25.55
C THR A 141 -17.26 -5.27 24.64
N ALA A 142 -16.87 -4.34 23.75
CA ALA A 142 -15.76 -4.56 22.84
C ALA A 142 -14.43 -4.52 23.60
N LYS A 143 -13.55 -5.50 23.33
CA LYS A 143 -12.16 -5.50 23.78
C LYS A 143 -11.35 -4.36 23.15
N ARG A 144 -10.14 -4.12 23.67
CA ARG A 144 -9.18 -3.18 23.06
C ARG A 144 -8.76 -3.68 21.68
N HIS A 145 -9.03 -2.86 20.66
CA HIS A 145 -8.76 -3.21 19.27
C HIS A 145 -8.57 -1.99 18.37
N VAL A 146 -8.14 -2.26 17.14
CA VAL A 146 -8.11 -1.32 16.00
C VAL A 146 -8.92 -1.94 14.86
N ASP A 147 -9.66 -1.12 14.11
CA ASP A 147 -10.44 -1.58 12.97
C ASP A 147 -9.61 -1.54 11.68
N GLY A 148 -9.16 -2.71 11.21
CA GLY A 148 -8.30 -2.82 10.03
C GLY A 148 -8.94 -2.39 8.70
N ASN A 149 -10.28 -2.35 8.63
CA ASN A 149 -11.02 -1.93 7.43
C ASN A 149 -11.51 -0.48 7.50
N ASN A 150 -11.16 0.28 8.53
CA ASN A 150 -11.60 1.67 8.70
C ASN A 150 -10.58 2.64 8.07
N MET A 151 -11.03 3.80 7.58
CA MET A 151 -10.17 4.89 7.08
C MET A 151 -9.87 5.97 8.12
N GLY A 152 -10.32 5.78 9.35
CA GLY A 152 -9.95 6.60 10.50
C GLY A 152 -11.17 7.28 11.10
N PRO A 153 -11.60 8.46 10.61
CA PRO A 153 -12.72 9.19 11.20
C PRO A 153 -14.00 8.35 11.26
N SER A 154 -14.53 8.21 12.47
CA SER A 154 -15.76 7.47 12.76
C SER A 154 -16.56 8.20 13.83
N TYR A 155 -17.84 7.86 13.92
CA TYR A 155 -18.70 8.31 15.01
C TYR A 155 -19.30 7.12 15.73
N ILE A 156 -19.66 7.31 17.00
CA ILE A 156 -20.44 6.35 17.78
C ILE A 156 -21.57 7.07 18.49
N ARG A 157 -22.75 6.45 18.50
CA ARG A 157 -23.88 6.81 19.39
C ARG A 157 -24.48 5.52 19.90
N SER A 158 -24.77 5.45 21.19
CA SER A 158 -25.52 4.35 21.79
C SER A 158 -26.96 4.78 22.08
N LEU A 159 -27.85 3.83 21.85
CA LEU A 159 -29.30 3.91 22.00
C LEU A 159 -29.76 2.87 23.04
N GLY A 160 -30.97 3.07 23.55
CA GLY A 160 -31.60 2.17 24.52
C GLY A 160 -31.42 2.62 25.97
N LYS A 161 -32.02 1.87 26.90
CA LYS A 161 -31.95 2.16 28.33
C LYS A 161 -30.76 1.43 28.92
N HIS A 162 -29.64 2.13 29.09
CA HIS A 162 -28.43 1.59 29.68
C HIS A 162 -27.67 2.62 30.53
N THR A 163 -26.85 2.13 31.46
CA THR A 163 -25.89 2.91 32.26
C THR A 163 -24.47 2.39 32.00
N GLY A 164 -23.46 3.26 32.07
CA GLY A 164 -22.09 2.90 31.67
C GLY A 164 -21.92 2.74 30.15
N GLY A 165 -20.89 2.02 29.72
CA GLY A 165 -20.67 1.70 28.31
C GLY A 165 -19.99 2.80 27.51
N GLN A 166 -19.22 3.64 28.21
CA GLN A 166 -18.36 4.65 27.63
C GLN A 166 -17.34 4.01 26.68
N LEU A 167 -16.93 4.75 25.66
CA LEU A 167 -15.86 4.35 24.76
C LEU A 167 -14.55 4.98 25.24
N VAL A 168 -13.50 4.18 25.41
CA VAL A 168 -12.13 4.67 25.54
C VAL A 168 -11.51 4.70 24.15
N CYS A 169 -11.05 5.86 23.69
CA CYS A 169 -10.49 6.07 22.34
C CYS A 169 -9.40 7.16 22.33
N ASP A 170 -9.04 7.64 21.13
CA ASP A 170 -8.04 8.70 20.92
C ASP A 170 -8.46 10.08 21.47
N GLN A 171 -9.74 10.25 21.83
CA GLN A 171 -10.28 11.44 22.48
C GLN A 171 -10.38 11.28 24.01
N GLY A 172 -9.82 10.22 24.58
CA GLY A 172 -10.02 9.84 25.98
C GLY A 172 -11.27 8.99 26.17
N THR A 173 -11.92 9.11 27.34
CA THR A 173 -13.17 8.39 27.64
C THR A 173 -14.37 9.26 27.27
N VAL A 174 -15.17 8.81 26.31
CA VAL A 174 -16.36 9.51 25.83
C VAL A 174 -17.63 8.70 26.12
N ASP A 175 -18.73 9.40 26.42
CA ASP A 175 -20.03 8.78 26.68
C ASP A 175 -20.91 8.87 25.42
N PRO A 176 -21.18 7.76 24.70
CA PRO A 176 -22.00 7.78 23.50
C PRO A 176 -23.52 7.73 23.77
N ASN A 177 -23.97 7.70 25.03
CA ASN A 177 -25.39 7.54 25.36
C ASN A 177 -26.21 8.77 24.95
N GLY A 178 -27.09 8.60 23.95
CA GLY A 178 -27.95 9.68 23.45
C GLY A 178 -27.22 10.81 22.72
N LYS A 179 -25.91 10.69 22.46
CA LYS A 179 -25.12 11.70 21.74
C LYS A 179 -24.06 11.07 20.83
N TRP A 180 -23.71 11.78 19.76
CA TRP A 180 -22.65 11.37 18.84
C TRP A 180 -21.28 11.77 19.40
N CYS A 181 -20.35 10.82 19.45
CA CYS A 181 -18.95 11.06 19.77
C CYS A 181 -18.08 10.68 18.56
N SER A 182 -17.18 11.57 18.15
CA SER A 182 -16.17 11.25 17.14
C SER A 182 -15.01 10.48 17.76
N PHE A 183 -14.41 9.61 16.96
CA PHE A 183 -13.18 8.90 17.32
C PHE A 183 -12.48 8.43 16.04
N ASN A 184 -11.24 7.98 16.18
CA ASN A 184 -10.47 7.39 15.10
C ASN A 184 -10.47 5.85 15.20
N GLY A 185 -11.20 5.17 14.33
CA GLY A 185 -11.26 3.70 14.28
C GLY A 185 -9.93 3.02 13.92
N CYS A 186 -8.97 3.76 13.36
CA CYS A 186 -7.59 3.30 13.14
C CYS A 186 -6.70 3.45 14.38
N LYS A 187 -7.27 3.86 15.52
CA LYS A 187 -6.61 3.92 16.83
C LYS A 187 -7.24 2.93 17.79
N GLU A 188 -6.49 2.59 18.83
CA GLU A 188 -6.97 1.65 19.85
C GLU A 188 -8.21 2.20 20.53
N HIS A 189 -9.24 1.37 20.64
CA HIS A 189 -10.46 1.71 21.36
C HIS A 189 -11.15 0.48 21.94
N TYR A 190 -11.96 0.70 22.98
CA TYR A 190 -12.76 -0.34 23.66
C TYR A 190 -13.94 0.24 24.45
N THR A 191 -14.90 -0.61 24.77
CA THR A 191 -16.08 -0.23 25.56
C THR A 191 -15.86 -0.58 27.03
N LEU A 192 -16.21 0.32 27.96
CA LEU A 192 -16.28 0.02 29.39
C LEU A 192 -17.52 -0.83 29.71
N PRO A 193 -17.57 -1.50 30.87
CA PRO A 193 -18.77 -2.22 31.32
C PRO A 193 -20.03 -1.35 31.33
N PHE A 194 -21.20 -1.97 31.12
CA PHE A 194 -22.50 -1.31 31.14
C PHE A 194 -23.60 -2.28 31.62
N GLU A 195 -24.72 -1.71 32.03
CA GLU A 195 -25.94 -2.44 32.39
C GLU A 195 -27.11 -1.98 31.52
N GLY A 196 -28.06 -2.88 31.26
CA GLY A 196 -29.25 -2.60 30.45
C GLY A 196 -29.12 -2.94 28.96
N ILE A 197 -29.96 -2.34 28.13
CA ILE A 197 -30.02 -2.60 26.69
C ILE A 197 -29.28 -1.50 25.95
N ARG A 198 -28.12 -1.85 25.40
CA ARG A 198 -27.25 -0.94 24.63
C ARG A 198 -27.17 -1.38 23.17
N ILE A 199 -27.63 -0.51 22.27
CA ILE A 199 -27.44 -0.64 20.82
C ILE A 199 -26.50 0.47 20.39
N SER A 200 -25.34 0.18 19.79
CA SER A 200 -24.47 1.24 19.24
C SER A 200 -24.48 1.26 17.72
N LEU A 201 -24.62 2.47 17.17
CA LEU A 201 -24.49 2.78 15.76
C LEU A 201 -23.12 3.40 15.51
N ILE A 202 -22.35 2.82 14.59
CA ILE A 202 -20.99 3.25 14.26
C ILE A 202 -20.87 3.43 12.74
N PRO A 203 -21.13 4.63 12.19
CA PRO A 203 -20.85 4.91 10.79
C PRO A 203 -19.34 5.12 10.58
N PHE A 204 -18.81 4.50 9.52
CA PHE A 204 -17.39 4.61 9.16
C PHE A 204 -17.20 4.50 7.65
N THR A 205 -16.02 4.90 7.19
CA THR A 205 -15.60 4.70 5.80
C THR A 205 -14.72 3.46 5.70
N HIS A 206 -15.19 2.45 4.98
CA HIS A 206 -14.41 1.26 4.66
C HIS A 206 -13.23 1.62 3.75
N ASN A 207 -12.04 1.06 4.00
CA ASN A 207 -10.80 1.33 3.26
C ASN A 207 -10.78 0.98 1.76
N ALA A 208 -11.84 0.37 1.25
CA ALA A 208 -11.96 -0.04 -0.15
C ALA A 208 -13.19 0.60 -0.82
N PHE A 209 -13.72 1.69 -0.25
CA PHE A 209 -14.78 2.49 -0.87
C PHE A 209 -14.37 3.11 -2.21
N GLU A 210 -13.07 3.15 -2.50
CA GLU A 210 -12.50 3.63 -3.77
C GLU A 210 -12.45 2.52 -4.85
N GLU A 211 -12.60 1.25 -4.46
CA GLU A 211 -12.51 0.08 -5.34
C GLU A 211 -13.89 -0.41 -5.81
N LEU A 212 -14.93 0.39 -5.62
CA LEU A 212 -16.30 0.00 -5.91
C LEU A 212 -16.59 0.03 -7.41
N THR A 213 -17.29 -1.01 -7.87
CA THR A 213 -17.88 -0.97 -9.22
C THR A 213 -19.02 0.06 -9.25
N PRO A 214 -19.36 0.62 -10.42
CA PRO A 214 -20.50 1.52 -10.56
C PRO A 214 -21.81 0.94 -10.00
N GLU A 215 -22.05 -0.35 -10.21
CA GLU A 215 -23.23 -1.06 -9.72
C GLU A 215 -23.27 -1.06 -8.19
N LEU A 216 -22.14 -1.35 -7.55
CA LEU A 216 -22.04 -1.35 -6.09
C LEU A 216 -22.21 0.06 -5.50
N CYS A 217 -21.70 1.09 -6.19
CA CYS A 217 -21.95 2.47 -5.83
C CYS A 217 -23.45 2.81 -5.90
N ASP A 218 -24.14 2.38 -6.95
CA ASP A 218 -25.57 2.61 -7.11
C ASP A 218 -26.40 1.89 -6.04
N ASP A 219 -26.08 0.63 -5.75
CA ASP A 219 -26.74 -0.13 -4.67
C ASP A 219 -26.58 0.58 -3.31
N LEU A 220 -25.38 1.07 -2.99
CA LEU A 220 -25.15 1.82 -1.75
C LEU A 220 -25.86 3.18 -1.73
N ARG A 221 -25.95 3.88 -2.86
CA ARG A 221 -26.71 5.15 -2.99
C ARG A 221 -28.20 4.94 -2.74
N VAL A 222 -28.77 3.86 -3.27
CA VAL A 222 -30.18 3.51 -3.07
C VAL A 222 -30.48 3.31 -1.58
N LEU A 223 -29.55 2.75 -0.82
CA LEU A 223 -29.64 2.58 0.62
C LEU A 223 -29.33 3.87 1.42
N GLY A 224 -28.98 4.96 0.75
CA GLY A 224 -28.75 6.28 1.33
C GLY A 224 -27.32 6.60 1.75
N PHE A 225 -26.37 5.66 1.59
CA PHE A 225 -24.95 5.88 1.92
C PHE A 225 -24.36 6.99 1.03
N ASN A 226 -23.50 7.82 1.62
CA ASN A 226 -22.98 9.04 0.97
C ASN A 226 -21.45 9.00 0.73
N GLN A 227 -20.73 8.00 1.25
CA GLN A 227 -19.37 7.68 0.81
C GLN A 227 -19.40 6.50 -0.16
N VAL A 228 -19.81 6.81 -1.37
CA VAL A 228 -19.94 5.87 -2.48
C VAL A 228 -19.13 6.49 -3.60
N GLY A 229 -18.08 5.80 -4.06
CA GLY A 229 -17.15 6.32 -5.06
C GLY A 229 -17.92 7.05 -6.17
N SER A 230 -17.81 8.38 -6.19
CA SER A 230 -18.48 9.22 -7.18
C SER A 230 -17.64 9.20 -8.43
N ASN A 231 -18.17 8.66 -9.53
CA ASN A 231 -17.77 8.97 -10.91
C ASN A 231 -16.27 9.21 -11.16
N ARG A 232 -15.64 8.24 -11.84
CA ARG A 232 -14.38 8.44 -12.59
C ARG A 232 -13.24 9.05 -11.76
N ILE A 233 -12.55 8.19 -11.02
CA ILE A 233 -11.11 7.93 -11.19
C ILE A 233 -10.90 6.65 -10.40
N ARG A 234 -10.38 5.62 -11.07
CA ARG A 234 -9.80 4.49 -10.34
C ARG A 234 -8.73 5.09 -9.42
N HIS A 235 -8.96 5.15 -8.12
CA HIS A 235 -7.85 5.17 -7.15
C HIS A 235 -7.32 3.75 -6.94
N GLN A 236 -7.13 3.00 -8.03
CA GLN A 236 -6.20 1.88 -8.03
C GLN A 236 -4.81 2.47 -8.24
N GLY A 237 -4.14 2.91 -7.17
CA GLY A 237 -2.68 3.09 -7.14
C GLY A 237 -2.01 4.06 -8.15
N ASP A 238 -2.76 4.64 -9.07
CA ASP A 238 -2.32 5.60 -10.06
C ASP A 238 -3.05 6.91 -9.71
N VAL A 239 -2.31 7.87 -9.18
CA VAL A 239 -2.50 9.27 -9.60
C VAL A 239 -2.74 9.19 -11.11
N CYS A 240 -3.81 9.81 -11.64
CA CYS A 240 -4.05 9.81 -13.09
C CYS A 240 -2.68 10.01 -13.76
N GLU A 241 -2.21 9.03 -14.54
CA GLU A 241 -0.81 9.02 -15.01
C GLU A 241 -0.51 10.35 -15.72
N GLU A 242 -1.53 10.95 -16.35
CA GLU A 242 -1.50 12.32 -16.89
C GLU A 242 -1.26 13.38 -15.80
N SER A 243 -1.98 13.39 -14.67
CA SER A 243 -1.72 14.35 -13.57
C SER A 243 -0.40 14.11 -12.82
N PHE A 244 0.08 12.85 -12.76
CA PHE A 244 1.39 12.56 -12.21
C PHE A 244 2.47 13.02 -13.17
N ASP A 245 2.39 12.65 -14.44
CA ASP A 245 3.35 13.05 -15.47
C ASP A 245 3.35 14.58 -15.65
N GLU A 246 2.20 15.25 -15.58
CA GLU A 246 2.09 16.72 -15.57
C GLU A 246 2.77 17.33 -14.33
N TYR A 247 2.47 16.82 -13.13
CA TYR A 247 3.15 17.25 -11.92
C TYR A 247 4.66 16.98 -11.98
N TRP A 248 5.04 15.83 -12.52
CA TRP A 248 6.41 15.38 -12.66
C TRP A 248 7.18 16.27 -13.63
N GLU A 249 6.57 16.62 -14.76
CA GLU A 249 7.10 17.58 -15.73
C GLU A 249 7.12 19.01 -15.17
N ARG A 250 6.15 19.40 -14.33
CA ARG A 250 6.20 20.67 -13.60
C ARG A 250 7.38 20.70 -12.62
N ARG A 251 7.60 19.66 -11.82
CA ARG A 251 8.74 19.56 -10.89
C ARG A 251 10.07 19.50 -11.59
N ARG A 252 10.11 18.84 -12.75
CA ARG A 252 11.25 18.85 -13.65
C ARG A 252 11.54 20.28 -14.12
N SER A 253 10.51 20.98 -14.57
CA SER A 253 10.61 22.38 -15.00
C SER A 253 11.04 23.32 -13.85
N GLU A 254 10.50 23.12 -12.64
CA GLU A 254 10.91 23.85 -11.44
C GLU A 254 12.39 23.61 -11.12
N ALA A 255 12.87 22.36 -11.15
CA ALA A 255 14.28 22.11 -10.87
C ALA A 255 15.19 22.62 -11.99
N LEU A 256 14.76 22.57 -13.25
CA LEU A 256 15.45 23.20 -14.38
C LEU A 256 15.55 24.72 -14.19
N SER A 257 14.48 25.36 -13.73
CA SER A 257 14.47 26.79 -13.42
C SER A 257 15.40 27.13 -12.25
N SER A 258 15.31 26.38 -11.14
CA SER A 258 16.24 26.54 -10.00
C SER A 258 17.69 26.30 -10.41
N PHE A 259 17.92 25.36 -11.35
CA PHE A 259 19.23 25.13 -11.93
C PHE A 259 19.74 26.35 -12.68
N GLU A 260 18.92 26.94 -13.56
CA GLU A 260 19.28 28.14 -14.33
C GLU A 260 19.59 29.32 -13.40
N GLU A 261 18.79 29.52 -12.34
CA GLU A 261 19.02 30.54 -11.33
C GLU A 261 20.34 30.33 -10.56
N VAL A 262 20.61 29.12 -10.08
CA VAL A 262 21.86 28.81 -9.36
C VAL A 262 23.06 28.92 -10.29
N SER A 263 22.94 28.49 -11.55
CA SER A 263 24.02 28.54 -12.54
C SER A 263 24.37 29.98 -12.96
N SER A 264 23.39 30.89 -12.92
CA SER A 264 23.59 32.31 -13.24
C SER A 264 24.22 33.11 -12.09
N THR A 265 23.95 32.71 -10.85
CA THR A 265 24.42 33.42 -9.64
C THR A 265 25.77 32.91 -9.13
N LYS A 266 26.06 31.61 -9.25
CA LYS A 266 27.36 31.03 -8.85
C LYS A 266 28.31 31.01 -10.04
N ARG A 267 29.24 31.97 -10.08
CA ARG A 267 30.36 31.98 -11.03
C ARG A 267 31.06 30.61 -11.04
N ALA A 268 31.32 30.12 -12.24
CA ALA A 268 31.96 28.86 -12.58
C ALA A 268 33.24 28.54 -11.76
N GLY A 269 33.07 27.97 -10.57
CA GLY A 269 34.12 27.26 -9.82
C GLY A 269 34.22 25.79 -10.25
N SER A 270 35.22 25.07 -9.74
CA SER A 270 35.54 23.65 -10.01
C SER A 270 34.51 22.64 -9.46
N SER A 271 33.24 23.03 -9.41
CA SER A 271 32.16 22.31 -8.75
C SER A 271 31.12 21.81 -9.75
N GLY A 272 30.61 20.60 -9.51
CA GLY A 272 29.50 20.03 -10.25
C GLY A 272 28.28 19.86 -9.38
N TRP A 273 27.09 20.19 -9.89
CA TRP A 273 25.85 20.07 -9.13
C TRP A 273 25.05 18.82 -9.52
N ILE A 274 24.43 18.20 -8.52
CA ILE A 274 23.58 17.01 -8.67
C ILE A 274 22.25 17.26 -7.94
N VAL A 275 21.15 16.99 -8.62
CA VAL A 275 19.80 16.92 -8.05
C VAL A 275 19.23 15.55 -8.32
N VAL A 276 18.61 14.97 -7.30
CA VAL A 276 17.95 13.67 -7.40
C VAL A 276 16.57 13.77 -6.78
N ASP A 277 15.52 13.31 -7.49
CA ASP A 277 14.27 12.98 -6.81
C ASP A 277 13.94 11.50 -6.92
N CYS A 278 13.24 11.01 -5.92
CA CYS A 278 12.69 9.67 -5.85
C CYS A 278 11.25 9.73 -5.36
N ALA A 279 10.34 9.22 -6.18
CA ALA A 279 8.94 9.06 -5.85
C ALA A 279 8.70 7.74 -5.13
N GLY A 280 7.92 7.80 -4.04
CA GLY A 280 7.39 6.61 -3.40
C GLY A 280 6.48 5.82 -4.34
N TRP A 281 6.30 4.53 -4.06
CA TRP A 281 5.51 3.65 -4.93
C TRP A 281 4.08 4.14 -5.16
N ALA A 282 3.45 4.74 -4.14
CA ALA A 282 2.07 5.22 -4.25
C ALA A 282 1.96 6.56 -5.02
N CYS A 283 3.09 7.15 -5.44
CA CYS A 283 3.16 8.30 -6.34
C CYS A 283 3.39 7.88 -7.80
N GLY A 284 2.59 6.97 -8.37
CA GLY A 284 2.78 6.58 -9.78
C GLY A 284 3.79 5.46 -9.99
N ARG A 285 3.75 4.45 -9.11
CA ARG A 285 4.49 3.18 -9.20
C ARG A 285 6.00 3.24 -9.00
N GLY A 286 6.48 4.33 -8.40
CA GLY A 286 7.86 4.52 -8.00
C GLY A 286 8.78 4.76 -9.20
N CYS A 287 9.40 5.93 -9.23
CA CYS A 287 10.39 6.33 -10.21
C CYS A 287 11.37 7.31 -9.57
N SER A 288 12.51 7.51 -10.22
CA SER A 288 13.49 8.51 -9.81
C SER A 288 14.10 9.16 -11.03
N TRP A 289 14.68 10.34 -10.84
CA TRP A 289 15.42 11.04 -11.86
C TRP A 289 16.65 11.69 -11.23
N VAL A 290 17.73 11.74 -12.02
CA VAL A 290 19.01 12.34 -11.63
C VAL A 290 19.33 13.40 -12.67
N MET A 291 19.53 14.62 -12.20
CA MET A 291 19.87 15.79 -13.00
C MET A 291 21.25 16.30 -12.59
N TRP A 292 22.09 16.67 -13.56
CA TRP A 292 23.42 17.22 -13.27
C TRP A 292 23.89 18.20 -14.32
N GLN A 293 24.90 19.01 -13.95
CA GLN A 293 25.53 19.97 -14.86
C GLN A 293 26.74 19.38 -15.60
N SER A 294 26.69 19.34 -16.93
CA SER A 294 27.83 18.99 -17.79
C SER A 294 28.53 20.26 -18.33
N GLY A 295 29.04 21.08 -17.41
CA GLY A 295 29.68 22.36 -17.72
C GLY A 295 28.75 23.46 -18.18
N LYS A 296 29.11 24.18 -19.25
CA LYS A 296 28.31 25.30 -19.77
C LYS A 296 27.05 24.87 -20.53
N GLN A 297 26.82 23.56 -20.66
CA GLN A 297 25.66 23.03 -21.38
C GLN A 297 24.43 23.01 -20.49
N LYS A 298 23.26 22.86 -21.12
CA LYS A 298 22.00 22.59 -20.42
C LYS A 298 22.17 21.37 -19.50
N PRO A 299 21.53 21.35 -18.32
CA PRO A 299 21.59 20.21 -17.43
C PRO A 299 21.19 18.92 -18.16
N GLU A 300 21.96 17.87 -17.90
CA GLU A 300 21.64 16.53 -18.38
C GLU A 300 20.66 15.88 -17.41
N LEU A 301 19.75 15.07 -17.95
CA LEU A 301 18.71 14.42 -17.16
C LEU A 301 18.50 12.97 -17.53
N VAL A 302 18.38 12.13 -16.50
CA VAL A 302 18.09 10.71 -16.66
C VAL A 302 17.00 10.28 -15.71
N GLN A 303 15.93 9.70 -16.27
CA GLN A 303 14.88 9.04 -15.51
C GLN A 303 15.16 7.54 -15.43
N THR A 304 15.00 6.95 -14.25
CA THR A 304 15.01 5.50 -14.09
C THR A 304 13.69 4.92 -14.64
N PRO A 305 13.69 3.73 -15.26
CA PRO A 305 12.46 3.15 -15.78
C PRO A 305 11.40 3.01 -14.68
N LYS A 306 10.13 3.33 -14.98
CA LYS A 306 8.98 3.09 -14.09
C LYS A 306 8.89 1.58 -13.78
N ASN A 307 8.41 1.19 -12.60
CA ASN A 307 8.24 -0.21 -12.18
C ASN A 307 9.53 -1.05 -12.21
N SER A 308 10.69 -0.42 -12.00
CA SER A 308 11.99 -1.09 -12.13
C SER A 308 12.60 -1.32 -10.76
N THR A 309 12.29 -2.44 -10.13
CA THR A 309 12.76 -2.78 -8.78
C THR A 309 14.29 -2.82 -8.64
N GLY A 310 14.80 -2.57 -7.43
CA GLY A 310 16.21 -2.60 -7.10
C GLY A 310 16.82 -1.22 -6.88
N LEU A 311 18.14 -1.20 -6.78
CA LEU A 311 18.94 0.01 -6.61
C LEU A 311 19.47 0.46 -7.98
N HIS A 312 19.16 1.69 -8.37
CA HIS A 312 19.66 2.32 -9.60
C HIS A 312 20.81 3.24 -9.23
N THR A 313 21.91 3.11 -9.94
CA THR A 313 23.15 3.84 -9.65
C THR A 313 23.64 4.61 -10.85
N MET A 314 24.17 5.81 -10.60
CA MET A 314 24.84 6.61 -11.62
C MET A 314 26.18 7.11 -11.10
N GLU A 315 27.21 6.96 -11.94
CA GLU A 315 28.59 7.25 -11.60
C GLU A 315 29.05 8.57 -12.21
N PHE A 316 29.61 9.47 -11.39
CA PHE A 316 30.03 10.81 -11.79
C PHE A 316 31.47 11.13 -11.38
N SER A 317 32.20 11.83 -12.24
CA SER A 317 33.45 12.52 -11.88
C SER A 317 33.35 14.01 -12.18
N VAL A 318 34.11 14.83 -11.46
CA VAL A 318 34.33 16.22 -11.88
C VAL A 318 35.13 16.22 -13.18
N ARG A 319 34.76 17.08 -14.12
CA ARG A 319 35.49 17.21 -15.39
C ARG A 319 36.90 17.76 -15.13
N PRO A 320 37.91 17.40 -15.96
CA PRO A 320 39.27 17.90 -15.79
C PRO A 320 39.38 19.44 -15.84
N ASP A 321 38.48 20.10 -16.59
CA ASP A 321 38.39 21.56 -16.68
C ASP A 321 37.69 22.21 -15.46
N GLY A 322 37.24 21.41 -14.50
CA GLY A 322 36.46 21.83 -13.33
C GLY A 322 35.03 22.28 -13.67
N LYS A 323 34.64 22.31 -14.94
CA LYS A 323 33.36 22.86 -15.37
C LYS A 323 32.32 21.75 -15.40
N GLY A 324 31.86 21.31 -14.23
CA GLY A 324 30.76 20.35 -14.08
C GLY A 324 31.18 18.89 -14.01
N LEU A 325 30.23 17.99 -14.29
CA LEU A 325 30.34 16.55 -14.09
C LEU A 325 30.32 15.77 -15.40
N LEU A 326 30.99 14.62 -15.39
CA LEU A 326 30.92 13.60 -16.42
C LEU A 326 30.21 12.37 -15.84
N CYS A 327 29.11 11.95 -16.45
CA CYS A 327 28.43 10.69 -16.12
C CYS A 327 29.10 9.53 -16.89
N HIS A 328 29.62 8.54 -16.17
CA HIS A 328 30.38 7.42 -16.76
C HIS A 328 29.53 6.19 -17.01
N LYS A 329 28.69 5.83 -16.03
CA LYS A 329 28.00 4.54 -16.02
C LYS A 329 26.68 4.63 -15.29
N LYS A 330 25.69 3.89 -15.80
CA LYS A 330 24.42 3.61 -15.15
C LYS A 330 24.35 2.12 -14.86
N THR A 331 24.00 1.72 -13.64
CA THR A 331 23.92 0.30 -13.27
C THR A 331 22.73 0.06 -12.36
N ARG A 332 22.01 -1.05 -12.58
CA ARG A 332 20.89 -1.48 -11.75
C ARG A 332 21.26 -2.76 -11.01
N PHE A 333 21.01 -2.80 -9.70
CA PHE A 333 21.17 -3.97 -8.86
C PHE A 333 19.79 -4.50 -8.46
N HIS A 334 19.37 -5.63 -9.02
CA HIS A 334 18.01 -6.18 -8.89
C HIS A 334 17.80 -6.94 -7.56
N MET A 335 17.97 -6.21 -6.45
CA MET A 335 17.89 -6.73 -5.07
C MET A 335 16.55 -7.39 -4.72
N TYR A 336 15.49 -7.11 -5.50
CA TYR A 336 14.15 -7.66 -5.25
C TYR A 336 14.02 -9.17 -5.47
N SER A 337 14.67 -9.68 -6.52
CA SER A 337 14.57 -11.10 -6.94
C SER A 337 15.82 -11.92 -6.63
N ASP A 338 16.98 -11.27 -6.60
CA ASP A 338 18.29 -11.88 -6.40
C ASP A 338 19.10 -11.01 -5.44
N ILE A 339 18.85 -11.13 -4.14
CA ILE A 339 19.45 -10.25 -3.14
C ILE A 339 20.95 -10.51 -2.99
N ASP A 340 21.38 -11.77 -2.94
CA ASP A 340 22.77 -12.14 -2.71
C ASP A 340 23.62 -11.84 -3.95
N GLY A 341 23.17 -12.26 -5.15
CA GLY A 341 23.88 -11.99 -6.38
C GLY A 341 23.93 -10.50 -6.73
N ALA A 342 22.88 -9.74 -6.42
CA ALA A 342 22.91 -8.28 -6.58
C ALA A 342 23.77 -7.58 -5.52
N THR A 343 23.86 -8.12 -4.30
CA THR A 343 24.78 -7.64 -3.24
C THR A 343 26.23 -7.83 -3.65
N ASP A 344 26.60 -9.02 -4.13
CA ASP A 344 27.96 -9.30 -4.63
C ASP A 344 28.36 -8.36 -5.77
N LYS A 345 27.42 -8.09 -6.68
CA LYS A 345 27.63 -7.15 -7.79
C LYS A 345 27.79 -5.71 -7.29
N LEU A 346 27.01 -5.29 -6.30
CA LEU A 346 27.10 -3.95 -5.71
C LEU A 346 28.44 -3.75 -4.99
N GLU A 347 28.88 -4.71 -4.18
CA GLU A 347 30.17 -4.65 -3.51
C GLU A 347 31.33 -4.57 -4.50
N LYS A 348 31.36 -5.47 -5.49
CA LYS A 348 32.38 -5.45 -6.55
C LYS A 348 32.38 -4.13 -7.33
N TYR A 349 31.19 -3.60 -7.62
CA TYR A 349 31.04 -2.30 -8.26
C TYR A 349 31.67 -1.20 -7.39
N VAL A 350 31.27 -1.09 -6.12
CA VAL A 350 31.78 -0.07 -5.20
C VAL A 350 33.28 -0.20 -4.97
N ASP A 351 33.81 -1.42 -4.92
CA ASP A 351 35.24 -1.68 -4.73
C ASP A 351 36.06 -1.33 -5.97
N SER A 352 35.47 -1.45 -7.17
CA SER A 352 36.12 -1.05 -8.43
C SER A 352 36.13 0.46 -8.68
N LEU A 353 35.38 1.26 -7.91
CA LEU A 353 35.33 2.71 -8.10
C LEU A 353 36.66 3.37 -7.76
N PRO A 354 37.18 4.28 -8.61
CA PRO A 354 38.32 5.11 -8.26
C PRO A 354 38.03 5.98 -7.02
N PRO A 355 39.04 6.31 -6.20
CA PRO A 355 38.90 7.31 -5.13
C PRO A 355 38.37 8.65 -5.68
N GLY A 356 37.50 9.30 -4.91
CA GLY A 356 36.87 10.57 -5.32
C GLY A 356 35.74 10.42 -6.34
N ARG A 357 35.39 9.20 -6.75
CA ARG A 357 34.26 8.96 -7.66
C ARG A 357 32.93 9.16 -6.92
N CYS A 358 32.05 9.99 -7.47
CA CYS A 358 30.72 10.23 -6.91
C CYS A 358 29.73 9.22 -7.47
N VAL A 359 28.81 8.73 -6.64
CA VAL A 359 27.75 7.80 -7.02
C VAL A 359 26.43 8.27 -6.44
N THR A 360 25.40 8.36 -7.29
CA THR A 360 24.02 8.46 -6.83
C THR A 360 23.40 7.08 -6.79
N ILE A 361 22.54 6.82 -5.80
CA ILE A 361 21.78 5.58 -5.67
C ILE A 361 20.33 5.94 -5.36
N THR A 362 19.39 5.38 -6.13
CA THR A 362 17.95 5.58 -5.94
C THR A 362 17.18 4.29 -6.05
N THR A 363 15.93 4.31 -5.60
CA THR A 363 14.95 3.25 -5.86
C THR A 363 13.96 3.63 -6.95
N SER A 364 13.53 2.63 -7.72
CA SER A 364 12.31 2.67 -8.54
C SER A 364 11.45 1.47 -8.12
N ASP A 365 10.15 1.68 -7.89
CA ASP A 365 9.23 0.79 -7.16
C ASP A 365 9.70 0.40 -5.73
N SER A 366 10.69 -0.50 -5.62
CA SER A 366 11.23 -0.98 -4.35
C SER A 366 12.64 -1.51 -4.51
N ALA A 367 13.53 -1.22 -3.56
CA ALA A 367 14.82 -1.90 -3.46
C ALA A 367 14.63 -3.40 -3.16
N ILE A 368 13.70 -3.74 -2.27
CA ILE A 368 13.59 -5.07 -1.66
C ILE A 368 12.18 -5.65 -1.73
N ALA A 369 12.05 -6.94 -1.46
CA ALA A 369 10.78 -7.57 -1.14
C ALA A 369 10.47 -7.44 0.36
N LYS A 370 9.19 -7.39 0.74
CA LYS A 370 8.76 -7.23 2.13
C LYS A 370 9.32 -8.31 3.07
N SER A 371 9.50 -9.52 2.57
CA SER A 371 10.02 -10.67 3.33
C SER A 371 11.54 -10.82 3.31
N ARG A 372 12.28 -9.96 2.59
CA ARG A 372 13.73 -10.07 2.37
C ARG A 372 14.40 -8.70 2.52
N PRO A 373 14.69 -8.24 3.75
CA PRO A 373 15.36 -6.96 3.97
C PRO A 373 16.79 -6.97 3.43
N LEU A 374 17.35 -5.78 3.14
CA LEU A 374 18.75 -5.65 2.75
C LEU A 374 19.68 -6.15 3.87
N GLY A 375 20.67 -6.96 3.49
CA GLY A 375 21.67 -7.46 4.42
C GLY A 375 22.73 -6.41 4.79
N PRO A 376 23.51 -6.64 5.86
CA PRO A 376 24.55 -5.71 6.34
C PRO A 376 25.61 -5.39 5.29
N ARG A 377 25.88 -6.33 4.37
CA ARG A 377 26.81 -6.19 3.24
C ARG A 377 26.49 -5.01 2.32
N VAL A 378 25.20 -4.76 2.08
CA VAL A 378 24.76 -3.61 1.26
C VAL A 378 25.10 -2.30 1.98
N TYR A 379 24.83 -2.21 3.29
CA TYR A 379 25.15 -1.02 4.07
C TYR A 379 26.66 -0.80 4.22
N ALA A 380 27.45 -1.87 4.34
CA ALA A 380 28.92 -1.78 4.31
C ALA A 380 29.43 -1.21 2.97
N ALA A 381 28.81 -1.58 1.85
CA ALA A 381 29.12 -0.98 0.55
C ALA A 381 28.76 0.53 0.52
N LEU A 382 27.62 0.94 1.10
CA LEU A 382 27.26 2.36 1.21
C LEU A 382 28.21 3.14 2.13
N GLN A 383 28.70 2.54 3.20
CA GLN A 383 29.68 3.16 4.12
C GLN A 383 31.01 3.45 3.42
N LYS A 384 31.46 2.60 2.50
CA LYS A 384 32.63 2.87 1.63
C LYS A 384 32.45 4.12 0.73
N LEU A 385 31.22 4.61 0.60
CA LEU A 385 30.85 5.82 -0.14
C LEU A 385 30.50 7.00 0.78
N GLY A 386 30.77 6.89 2.09
CA GLY A 386 30.55 7.96 3.07
C GLY A 386 29.20 7.91 3.79
N ALA A 387 28.44 6.81 3.71
CA ALA A 387 27.24 6.64 4.55
C ALA A 387 27.59 6.65 6.05
N LYS A 388 26.67 7.10 6.90
CA LYS A 388 26.84 7.06 8.36
C LYS A 388 26.79 5.61 8.88
N ASP A 389 27.34 5.37 10.07
CA ASP A 389 27.22 4.09 10.77
C ASP A 389 26.52 4.30 12.13
N PRO A 390 25.33 3.72 12.39
CA PRO A 390 24.54 2.87 11.47
C PRO A 390 23.78 3.67 10.40
N CYS A 391 23.66 3.08 9.21
CA CYS A 391 22.77 3.59 8.14
C CYS A 391 21.30 3.43 8.53
N ASP A 392 20.44 4.33 8.04
CA ASP A 392 19.00 4.11 8.16
C ASP A 392 18.56 2.95 7.25
N VAL A 393 17.63 2.13 7.75
CA VAL A 393 17.21 0.90 7.08
C VAL A 393 16.27 1.19 5.92
N ILE A 394 16.63 0.75 4.72
CA ILE A 394 15.80 0.89 3.53
C ILE A 394 14.71 -0.20 3.57
N GLY A 395 13.45 0.22 3.72
CA GLY A 395 12.30 -0.66 3.78
C GLY A 395 11.69 -1.02 2.42
N TYR A 396 10.59 -1.77 2.48
CA TYR A 396 9.79 -2.16 1.32
C TYR A 396 9.03 -0.97 0.72
N ARG A 397 9.29 -0.65 -0.55
CA ARG A 397 8.66 0.48 -1.29
C ARG A 397 8.88 1.85 -0.64
N ASN A 398 9.98 1.98 0.07
CA ASN A 398 10.46 3.25 0.60
C ASN A 398 11.20 4.00 -0.51
N PRO A 399 10.82 5.24 -0.86
CA PRO A 399 11.65 6.05 -1.72
C PRO A 399 12.94 6.38 -0.99
N PHE A 400 14.05 6.17 -1.68
CA PHE A 400 15.40 6.28 -1.16
C PHE A 400 16.29 7.03 -2.14
N ILE A 401 17.06 7.99 -1.62
CA ILE A 401 18.11 8.70 -2.33
C ILE A 401 19.39 8.64 -1.50
N PHE A 402 20.49 8.37 -2.18
CA PHE A 402 21.84 8.47 -1.63
C PHE A 402 22.78 9.11 -2.65
N ILE A 403 23.62 10.03 -2.18
CA ILE A 403 24.69 10.64 -2.98
C ILE A 403 25.97 10.52 -2.15
N GLY A 404 26.91 9.71 -2.60
CA GLY A 404 28.15 9.42 -1.87
C GLY A 404 29.39 9.53 -2.75
N VAL A 405 30.55 9.62 -2.11
CA VAL A 405 31.86 9.69 -2.78
C VAL A 405 32.73 8.56 -2.28
N LYS A 406 33.36 7.82 -3.20
CA LYS A 406 34.30 6.74 -2.84
C LYS A 406 35.46 7.30 -2.03
N GLY A 407 35.62 6.79 -0.80
CA GLY A 407 36.61 7.29 0.16
C GLY A 407 36.16 8.52 0.96
N GLY A 408 34.90 8.93 0.85
CA GLY A 408 34.31 9.93 1.74
C GLY A 408 34.28 9.45 3.19
N SER A 409 34.41 10.38 4.14
CA SER A 409 34.33 10.07 5.57
C SER A 409 32.93 9.58 5.95
N PRO A 410 32.77 8.71 6.96
CA PRO A 410 31.45 8.30 7.43
C PRO A 410 30.54 9.49 7.73
N GLY A 411 29.32 9.47 7.19
CA GLY A 411 28.33 10.55 7.31
C GLY A 411 28.52 11.71 6.33
N SER A 412 29.51 11.67 5.43
CA SER A 412 29.68 12.72 4.40
C SER A 412 28.72 12.58 3.21
N ALA A 413 28.05 11.44 3.07
CA ALA A 413 27.07 11.22 2.01
C ALA A 413 25.74 11.94 2.30
N ALA A 414 25.10 12.48 1.27
CA ALA A 414 23.72 12.95 1.37
C ALA A 414 22.77 11.75 1.32
N PHE A 415 21.76 11.76 2.18
CA PHE A 415 20.85 10.64 2.40
C PHE A 415 19.43 11.14 2.67
N ALA A 416 18.48 10.75 1.82
CA ALA A 416 17.05 10.95 2.07
C ALA A 416 16.30 9.62 1.98
N LEU A 417 15.41 9.40 2.95
CA LEU A 417 14.59 8.20 3.04
C LEU A 417 13.24 8.58 3.63
N ASP A 418 12.16 8.22 2.93
CA ASP A 418 10.87 8.15 3.59
C ASP A 418 10.65 6.75 4.14
N VAL A 419 10.56 6.63 5.46
CA VAL A 419 10.39 5.36 6.18
C VAL A 419 9.00 4.72 6.04
N HIS A 420 8.04 5.42 5.45
CA HIS A 420 6.69 4.89 5.25
C HIS A 420 6.66 3.88 4.10
N SER A 421 6.28 2.64 4.41
CA SER A 421 6.01 1.61 3.39
C SER A 421 4.92 2.10 2.43
N GLN A 422 5.14 1.90 1.13
CA GLN A 422 4.25 2.41 0.08
C GLN A 422 4.04 3.92 0.15
N SER A 423 5.13 4.67 0.37
CA SER A 423 5.03 6.11 0.55
C SER A 423 4.35 6.82 -0.63
N LYS A 424 3.56 7.84 -0.28
CA LYS A 424 2.96 8.85 -1.17
C LYS A 424 3.79 10.14 -1.19
N SER A 425 5.04 10.10 -0.77
CA SER A 425 5.94 11.26 -0.84
C SER A 425 6.85 11.18 -2.04
N ILE A 426 7.33 12.36 -2.42
CA ILE A 426 8.46 12.53 -3.31
C ILE A 426 9.54 13.21 -2.49
N ILE A 427 10.68 12.53 -2.39
CA ILE A 427 11.86 13.07 -1.72
C ILE A 427 12.82 13.60 -2.77
N ARG A 428 13.56 14.65 -2.41
CA ARG A 428 14.50 15.37 -3.27
C ARG A 428 15.76 15.70 -2.50
N GLU A 429 16.91 15.51 -3.14
CA GLU A 429 18.21 15.84 -2.59
C GLU A 429 19.08 16.64 -3.54
N HIS A 430 19.73 17.67 -2.98
CA HIS A 430 20.60 18.58 -3.71
C HIS A 430 22.02 18.49 -3.16
N SER A 431 23.01 18.29 -4.02
CA SER A 431 24.41 18.22 -3.58
C SER A 431 25.36 18.84 -4.59
N THR A 432 26.41 19.47 -4.07
CA THR A 432 27.51 20.04 -4.87
C THR A 432 28.74 19.18 -4.67
N LEU A 433 29.31 18.69 -5.76
CA LEU A 433 30.58 17.99 -5.78
C LEU A 433 31.70 19.03 -5.96
N VAL A 434 32.55 19.19 -4.96
CA VAL A 434 33.66 20.15 -4.98
C VAL A 434 34.97 19.39 -5.16
N SER A 435 35.67 19.69 -6.26
CA SER A 435 37.03 19.19 -6.47
C SER A 435 38.03 20.24 -6.01
N THR A 436 38.98 19.79 -5.20
CA THR A 436 40.14 20.57 -4.78
C THR A 436 41.34 20.08 -5.59
N PRO A 437 42.02 20.95 -6.36
CA PRO A 437 43.18 20.54 -7.14
C PRO A 437 44.28 20.03 -6.20
N PRO A 438 45.14 19.12 -6.69
CA PRO A 438 46.31 18.69 -5.92
C PRO A 438 47.16 19.93 -5.57
N GLY A 439 47.57 20.05 -4.31
CA GLY A 439 48.44 21.15 -3.88
C GLY A 439 49.73 21.18 -4.71
N LYS A 440 50.26 22.37 -5.01
CA LYS A 440 51.52 22.52 -5.78
C LYS A 440 52.63 21.71 -5.10
N GLY A 441 52.99 20.57 -5.68
CA GLY A 441 54.04 19.65 -5.19
C GLY A 441 53.57 18.30 -4.63
N GLY A 442 52.26 18.08 -4.46
CA GLY A 442 51.72 16.80 -3.98
C GLY A 442 51.47 15.80 -5.11
N LYS A 443 52.09 14.61 -5.04
CA LYS A 443 51.73 13.45 -5.90
C LYS A 443 50.33 12.89 -5.61
N THR A 444 49.65 13.38 -4.59
CA THR A 444 48.29 12.97 -4.20
C THR A 444 47.29 13.61 -5.14
N GLY A 445 46.49 12.80 -5.85
CA GLY A 445 45.40 13.29 -6.69
C GLY A 445 44.44 14.22 -5.94
N GLY A 446 43.83 15.17 -6.66
CA GLY A 446 42.91 16.14 -6.06
C GLY A 446 41.79 15.46 -5.25
N THR A 447 41.38 16.09 -4.16
CA THR A 447 40.32 15.57 -3.29
C THR A 447 38.96 16.02 -3.80
N VAL A 448 38.00 15.09 -3.83
CA VAL A 448 36.61 15.37 -4.17
C VAL A 448 35.77 15.20 -2.92
N ARG A 449 34.99 16.23 -2.56
CA ARG A 449 34.06 16.19 -1.44
C ARG A 449 32.64 16.56 -1.87
N LEU A 450 31.66 16.10 -1.09
CA LEU A 450 30.26 16.43 -1.28
C LEU A 450 29.86 17.54 -0.30
N GLU A 451 29.16 18.55 -0.79
CA GLU A 451 28.53 19.60 0.02
C GLU A 451 27.00 19.47 -0.12
N HIS A 452 26.32 19.23 1.00
CA HIS A 452 24.87 19.08 1.04
C HIS A 452 24.20 20.46 0.97
N ASN A 453 23.28 20.64 0.03
CA ASN A 453 22.57 21.91 -0.14
C ASN A 453 21.14 21.89 0.42
N GLY A 454 20.74 20.78 1.04
CA GLY A 454 19.40 20.59 1.61
C GLY A 454 18.59 19.47 0.96
N SER A 455 17.62 18.98 1.73
CA SER A 455 16.71 17.89 1.41
C SER A 455 15.26 18.38 1.50
N THR A 456 14.38 17.94 0.61
CA THR A 456 12.94 18.19 0.75
C THR A 456 12.13 16.91 0.61
N SER A 457 11.01 16.84 1.32
CA SER A 457 10.01 15.78 1.18
C SER A 457 8.66 16.45 1.01
N THR A 458 7.90 16.03 0.00
CA THR A 458 6.57 16.59 -0.27
C THR A 458 5.57 15.46 -0.42
N LEU A 459 4.47 15.52 0.33
CA LEU A 459 3.36 14.58 0.17
C LEU A 459 2.58 14.93 -1.08
N LEU A 460 2.24 13.91 -1.86
CA LEU A 460 1.46 14.03 -3.08
C LEU A 460 0.07 14.65 -2.86
N THR A 461 -0.50 14.48 -1.67
CA THR A 461 -1.77 15.13 -1.29
C THR A 461 -1.65 16.64 -1.23
N ASP A 462 -0.54 17.15 -0.71
CA ASP A 462 -0.27 18.59 -0.57
C ASP A 462 -0.08 19.23 -1.95
N ILE A 463 0.49 18.45 -2.87
CA ILE A 463 0.78 18.83 -4.25
C ILE A 463 -0.48 18.97 -5.10
N LEU A 464 -1.42 18.04 -4.95
CA LEU A 464 -2.63 17.98 -5.78
C LEU A 464 -3.72 18.93 -5.27
N GLY A 465 -3.42 19.77 -4.26
CA GLY A 465 -4.36 20.74 -3.71
C GLY A 465 -5.53 20.08 -2.98
N PHE A 466 -5.42 18.81 -2.60
CA PHE A 466 -6.42 18.18 -1.74
C PHE A 466 -6.32 18.82 -0.35
N PRO A 467 -7.44 19.28 0.23
CA PRO A 467 -7.40 19.88 1.56
C PRO A 467 -6.85 18.86 2.56
N THR A 468 -5.67 19.13 3.09
CA THR A 468 -5.10 18.38 4.19
C THR A 468 -5.88 18.71 5.45
N ALA A 469 -6.82 17.84 5.81
CA ALA A 469 -7.45 17.87 7.12
C ALA A 469 -6.47 17.35 8.20
N CYS A 470 -5.35 18.04 8.41
CA CYS A 470 -4.51 17.83 9.59
C CYS A 470 -3.51 18.99 9.76
N GLY A 471 -3.68 19.79 10.81
CA GLY A 471 -2.68 20.75 11.26
C GLY A 471 -1.34 20.08 11.60
N LYS A 472 -0.25 20.84 11.44
CA LYS A 472 1.13 20.46 11.75
C LYS A 472 1.23 19.72 13.08
N ARG A 473 1.80 18.50 13.08
CA ARG A 473 2.23 17.80 14.31
C ARG A 473 3.70 18.10 14.60
N PRO A 474 4.09 18.42 15.84
CA PRO A 474 5.47 18.31 16.28
C PRO A 474 5.77 16.86 16.70
N GLY A 475 6.89 16.32 16.20
CA GLY A 475 7.61 15.17 16.80
C GLY A 475 6.90 13.81 16.80
N GLY A 476 6.81 13.15 15.64
CA GLY A 476 6.51 11.70 15.58
C GLY A 476 7.74 10.87 15.92
N LYS A 477 7.71 10.10 17.01
CA LYS A 477 8.74 9.07 17.30
C LYS A 477 8.58 7.88 16.32
N PRO A 478 9.69 7.23 15.90
CA PRO A 478 9.65 6.12 14.95
C PRO A 478 8.93 4.89 15.50
N LEU A 479 8.30 4.13 14.58
CA LEU A 479 7.46 2.95 14.82
C LEU A 479 8.19 1.69 15.33
N PHE A 480 9.50 1.79 15.60
CA PHE A 480 10.27 0.74 16.25
C PHE A 480 11.10 1.36 17.37
N SER A 481 11.01 0.79 18.57
CA SER A 481 11.90 1.17 19.65
C SER A 481 13.34 0.80 19.25
N LYS A 482 14.34 1.57 19.68
CA LYS A 482 15.76 1.28 19.39
C LYS A 482 16.14 -0.15 19.81
N GLU A 483 15.45 -0.64 20.84
CA GLU A 483 15.57 -1.98 21.41
C GLU A 483 15.07 -3.06 20.44
N ALA A 484 13.98 -2.83 19.69
CA ALA A 484 13.47 -3.80 18.71
C ALA A 484 14.40 -3.94 17.50
N ALA A 485 14.99 -2.84 17.04
CA ALA A 485 15.99 -2.85 15.97
C ALA A 485 17.29 -3.55 16.42
N LYS A 486 17.74 -3.30 17.65
CA LYS A 486 18.89 -3.97 18.26
C LYS A 486 18.66 -5.48 18.39
N ALA A 487 17.49 -5.91 18.84
CA ALA A 487 17.13 -7.32 18.98
C ALA A 487 17.11 -8.06 17.62
N ALA A 488 16.65 -7.40 16.55
CA ALA A 488 16.67 -7.97 15.20
C ALA A 488 18.10 -8.16 14.66
N ILE A 489 19.00 -7.20 14.93
CA ILE A 489 20.42 -7.27 14.56
C ILE A 489 21.13 -8.39 15.33
N GLU A 490 20.89 -8.51 16.64
CA GLU A 490 21.46 -9.58 17.46
C GLU A 490 20.97 -10.97 17.04
N ALA A 491 19.70 -11.10 16.67
CA ALA A 491 19.14 -12.36 16.16
C ALA A 491 19.80 -12.78 14.83
N ALA A 492 19.98 -11.83 13.90
CA ALA A 492 20.65 -12.09 12.63
C ALA A 492 22.13 -12.47 12.82
N GLN A 493 22.84 -11.84 13.76
CA GLN A 493 24.23 -12.17 14.08
C GLN A 493 24.37 -13.55 14.74
N LYS A 494 23.43 -13.96 15.59
CA LYS A 494 23.39 -15.32 16.15
C LYS A 494 23.19 -16.37 15.07
N GLN A 495 22.29 -16.11 14.12
CA GLN A 495 22.01 -17.04 13.02
C GLN A 495 23.21 -17.20 12.08
N ALA A 496 23.98 -16.12 11.86
CA ALA A 496 25.23 -16.17 11.08
C ALA A 496 26.37 -16.94 11.76
N LYS A 497 26.42 -16.95 13.11
CA LYS A 497 27.41 -17.73 13.86
C LYS A 497 27.08 -19.23 13.92
N SER A 498 25.80 -19.59 13.83
CA SER A 498 25.38 -21.01 13.81
C SER A 498 25.64 -21.70 12.47
N SER A 499 25.80 -20.96 11.37
CA SER A 499 25.99 -21.53 10.02
C SER A 499 27.46 -21.74 9.62
N SER A 500 28.43 -21.27 10.40
CA SER A 500 29.87 -21.46 10.13
C SER A 500 30.47 -22.70 10.81
N GLY A 501 29.64 -23.56 11.41
CA GLY A 501 30.04 -24.68 12.26
C GLY A 501 29.97 -26.07 11.61
N THR A 502 30.23 -26.23 10.31
CA THR A 502 30.29 -27.56 9.68
C THR A 502 31.68 -27.83 9.14
N LYS A 503 32.54 -28.43 9.97
CA LYS A 503 33.85 -28.98 9.58
C LYS A 503 33.63 -30.18 8.64
N LEU A 504 34.09 -30.09 7.39
CA LEU A 504 34.30 -31.24 6.53
C LEU A 504 35.35 -32.17 7.16
N LYS A 505 34.94 -33.36 7.60
CA LYS A 505 35.84 -34.47 7.89
C LYS A 505 36.24 -35.14 6.57
N LYS A 506 37.54 -35.28 6.40
CA LYS A 506 38.23 -35.91 5.27
C LYS A 506 38.26 -37.42 5.54
N GLU A 507 37.53 -38.23 4.76
CA GLU A 507 37.63 -39.69 4.83
C GLU A 507 38.64 -40.20 3.79
N LYS A 508 39.63 -40.94 4.30
CA LYS A 508 40.53 -41.80 3.53
C LYS A 508 39.86 -43.16 3.34
N SER A 509 39.94 -43.69 2.14
CA SER A 509 39.51 -45.04 1.80
C SER A 509 40.55 -46.08 2.24
N SER A 510 40.10 -47.12 2.94
CA SER A 510 40.77 -48.41 3.01
C SER A 510 39.71 -49.51 3.17
N GLY A 511 39.72 -50.45 2.23
CA GLY A 511 38.86 -51.64 2.26
C GLY A 511 39.32 -52.67 3.30
N GLY A 512 38.46 -53.66 3.54
CA GLY A 512 38.81 -54.82 4.36
C GLY A 512 37.58 -55.58 4.88
N THR A 513 37.41 -56.77 4.34
CA THR A 513 36.37 -57.80 4.52
C THR A 513 36.46 -58.54 5.87
N ALA A 514 35.32 -58.95 6.45
CA ALA A 514 35.07 -60.18 7.27
C ALA A 514 33.80 -59.98 8.16
N VAL A 515 32.69 -60.73 8.04
CA VAL A 515 32.37 -62.14 8.42
C VAL A 515 31.82 -62.30 9.87
N VAL A 516 30.50 -62.55 9.93
CA VAL A 516 29.73 -63.56 10.74
C VAL A 516 29.47 -63.40 12.25
N THR A 517 28.17 -63.34 12.60
CA THR A 517 27.35 -64.18 13.54
C THR A 517 26.17 -63.34 14.07
N GLY A 518 24.90 -63.77 13.91
CA GLY A 518 24.11 -64.50 14.94
C GLY A 518 23.60 -63.52 16.01
N SER A 519 22.31 -63.29 16.27
CA SER A 519 21.30 -64.29 16.60
C SER A 519 19.87 -63.70 16.59
N ARG A 520 18.95 -64.66 16.54
CA ARG A 520 17.50 -64.69 16.34
C ARG A 520 16.73 -64.33 17.62
N GLU A 521 15.58 -63.67 17.49
CA GLU A 521 14.35 -63.96 18.26
C GLU A 521 13.15 -63.24 17.59
N GLU A 522 12.13 -64.03 17.25
CA GLU A 522 10.77 -63.69 16.78
C GLU A 522 9.78 -64.44 17.71
N PRO A 523 8.43 -64.35 17.56
CA PRO A 523 7.49 -63.22 17.55
C PRO A 523 6.35 -63.51 18.60
N PRO A 524 5.13 -62.91 18.57
CA PRO A 524 4.03 -63.34 17.66
C PRO A 524 3.19 -62.17 17.06
N GLU A 525 2.84 -62.22 15.77
CA GLU A 525 1.58 -62.71 15.15
C GLU A 525 0.31 -61.84 15.32
N LEU A 526 -0.14 -61.23 14.20
CA LEU A 526 -1.40 -61.47 13.45
C LEU A 526 -2.59 -60.66 13.98
N VAL A 527 -3.36 -59.93 13.17
CA VAL A 527 -4.36 -60.39 12.17
C VAL A 527 -4.62 -59.21 11.19
N THR A 528 -4.63 -59.39 9.86
CA THR A 528 -5.87 -59.57 9.08
C THR A 528 -5.61 -60.11 7.67
N SER A 529 -6.27 -61.24 7.41
CA SER A 529 -6.78 -61.74 6.12
C SER A 529 -7.78 -60.73 5.51
N SER A 530 -8.14 -60.65 4.23
CA SER A 530 -8.12 -61.59 3.11
C SER A 530 -8.53 -60.85 1.82
N THR A 531 -7.77 -61.10 0.75
CA THR A 531 -8.13 -61.35 -0.65
C THR A 531 -9.58 -61.19 -1.16
N LYS A 532 -9.73 -60.53 -2.33
CA LYS A 532 -10.14 -61.12 -3.65
C LYS A 532 -10.16 -59.99 -4.72
N LYS A 533 -9.25 -59.96 -5.70
CA LYS A 533 -9.24 -60.62 -7.04
C LYS A 533 -10.40 -60.24 -7.99
N SER A 534 -10.08 -59.44 -9.01
CA SER A 534 -10.34 -59.62 -10.46
C SER A 534 -10.15 -58.24 -11.13
N GLY A 535 -9.43 -58.00 -12.22
CA GLY A 535 -8.96 -58.85 -13.30
C GLY A 535 -9.74 -58.53 -14.58
N LYS A 536 -9.28 -57.57 -15.41
CA LYS A 536 -9.42 -57.66 -16.87
C LYS A 536 -8.57 -56.63 -17.64
N ARG A 537 -8.05 -57.15 -18.76
CA ARG A 537 -7.07 -56.63 -19.73
C ARG A 537 -7.66 -55.55 -20.64
N GLY A 538 -6.78 -54.78 -21.29
CA GLY A 538 -7.09 -54.15 -22.58
C GLY A 538 -5.96 -53.26 -23.13
N ARG A 539 -5.11 -53.81 -24.00
CA ARG A 539 -4.17 -53.08 -24.86
C ARG A 539 -4.91 -52.43 -26.05
N GLY A 540 -4.42 -51.30 -26.53
CA GLY A 540 -4.72 -50.69 -27.85
C GLY A 540 -3.98 -49.34 -27.96
N VAL A 541 -2.76 -49.28 -28.50
CA VAL A 541 -2.39 -49.02 -29.91
C VAL A 541 -2.71 -47.58 -30.37
N GLY A 542 -1.64 -46.84 -30.70
CA GLY A 542 -1.54 -45.99 -31.89
C GLY A 542 -1.92 -44.50 -31.75
N GLY A 543 -0.98 -43.61 -32.08
CA GLY A 543 -1.31 -42.19 -32.30
C GLY A 543 -0.12 -41.23 -32.27
N ASP A 544 0.84 -41.43 -33.17
CA ASP A 544 1.92 -40.49 -33.48
C ASP A 544 1.37 -39.22 -34.15
N THR A 545 1.70 -38.02 -33.63
CA THR A 545 1.59 -36.77 -34.39
C THR A 545 2.72 -35.81 -34.03
N THR A 546 3.69 -35.78 -34.94
CA THR A 546 4.72 -34.75 -35.12
C THR A 546 4.16 -33.33 -35.14
N ARG A 547 4.67 -32.47 -34.26
CA ARG A 547 4.41 -31.01 -34.23
C ARG A 547 5.40 -30.29 -35.15
N GLN A 548 4.92 -29.72 -36.26
CA GLN A 548 5.69 -28.78 -37.08
C GLN A 548 5.64 -27.33 -36.54
N PRO A 549 6.70 -26.53 -36.74
CA PRO A 549 6.78 -25.15 -36.26
C PRO A 549 6.07 -24.14 -37.20
N LYS A 550 5.35 -23.18 -36.60
CA LYS A 550 4.64 -22.09 -37.30
C LYS A 550 5.63 -21.12 -37.95
N LYS A 551 5.53 -20.96 -39.27
CA LYS A 551 6.21 -19.93 -40.08
C LYS A 551 5.70 -18.52 -39.74
N LYS A 552 6.63 -17.59 -39.48
CA LYS A 552 6.40 -16.14 -39.42
C LYS A 552 6.05 -15.61 -40.81
N LYS A 553 4.91 -14.92 -40.96
CA LYS A 553 4.58 -14.12 -42.15
C LYS A 553 5.16 -12.71 -41.99
N THR A 554 6.12 -12.40 -42.85
CA THR A 554 6.70 -11.07 -43.07
C THR A 554 5.76 -10.29 -44.00
N LEU A 555 5.18 -9.18 -43.56
CA LEU A 555 4.46 -8.26 -44.44
C LEU A 555 5.46 -7.22 -44.99
N LYS A 556 5.75 -7.30 -46.30
CA LYS A 556 6.42 -6.26 -47.07
C LYS A 556 5.46 -5.07 -47.22
N ARG A 557 5.92 -3.87 -46.85
CA ARG A 557 5.24 -2.60 -47.14
C ARG A 557 5.96 -1.93 -48.30
N THR A 558 5.28 -1.86 -49.44
CA THR A 558 5.72 -1.17 -50.65
C THR A 558 5.67 0.35 -50.47
N GLN A 559 6.70 1.02 -50.98
CA GLN A 559 6.77 2.46 -51.17
C GLN A 559 5.85 2.88 -52.33
N ALA A 560 5.12 3.97 -52.17
CA ALA A 560 4.59 4.76 -53.27
C ALA A 560 4.88 6.24 -52.99
N LYS A 561 5.62 6.86 -53.91
CA LYS A 561 5.85 8.30 -54.00
C LYS A 561 4.56 8.99 -54.44
N GLY A 562 4.28 10.15 -53.89
CA GLY A 562 3.23 11.05 -54.37
C GLY A 562 3.47 12.46 -53.84
N ALA A 563 4.01 13.32 -54.70
CA ALA A 563 4.14 14.75 -54.48
C ALA A 563 2.76 15.42 -54.54
N GLY A 564 2.56 16.48 -53.76
CA GLY A 564 1.35 17.29 -53.82
C GLY A 564 1.36 18.39 -52.77
N ALA A 565 1.86 19.56 -53.16
CA ALA A 565 1.73 20.80 -52.41
C ALA A 565 0.26 21.23 -52.32
N SER A 566 -0.19 21.71 -51.16
CA SER A 566 -1.37 22.58 -51.09
C SER A 566 -1.35 23.44 -49.82
N THR A 567 -1.64 24.70 -50.04
CA THR A 567 -1.58 25.86 -49.16
C THR A 567 -2.71 25.86 -48.13
N LYS A 568 -2.39 26.06 -46.85
CA LYS A 568 -3.39 26.31 -45.80
C LYS A 568 -3.77 27.79 -45.76
N LYS A 569 -4.98 28.10 -46.24
CA LYS A 569 -5.70 29.34 -45.92
C LYS A 569 -6.30 29.24 -44.52
N THR A 570 -6.00 30.23 -43.69
CA THR A 570 -6.59 30.50 -42.38
C THR A 570 -7.97 31.13 -42.57
N ALA A 571 -9.02 30.51 -42.02
CA ALA A 571 -10.34 31.12 -41.88
C ALA A 571 -10.55 31.59 -40.44
N LYS A 572 -10.61 32.92 -40.27
CA LYS A 572 -11.15 33.59 -39.07
C LYS A 572 -12.67 33.42 -39.08
N ILE A 573 -13.23 32.88 -38.01
CA ILE A 573 -14.66 33.02 -37.72
C ILE A 573 -14.79 34.15 -36.71
N VAL A 574 -15.48 35.20 -37.13
CA VAL A 574 -15.95 36.30 -36.29
C VAL A 574 -17.47 36.19 -36.23
N THR A 575 -18.01 36.10 -35.03
CA THR A 575 -19.35 36.61 -34.72
C THR A 575 -19.28 37.33 -33.37
N LYS A 576 -19.68 38.60 -33.38
CA LYS A 576 -20.01 39.45 -32.21
C LYS A 576 -21.55 39.55 -32.14
N PRO A 577 -22.13 40.23 -31.14
CA PRO A 577 -21.81 40.24 -29.70
C PRO A 577 -22.73 39.29 -28.93
#